data_AF-A0A5B2WWW4-F1
#
_entry.id   AF-A0A5B2WWW4-F1
#
_cell.length_a   1.000
_cell.length_b   1.000
_cell.length_c   1.000
_cell.angle_alpha   90.00
_cell.angle_beta   90.00
_cell.angle_gamma   90.00
#
_symmetry.space_group_name_H-M   'P 1'
#
loop_
_entity.id
_entity.type
_entity.pdbx_description
1 polymer ?
#
loop_
_entity_poly.entity_id
_entity_poly.type
_entity_poly.pdbx_seq_one_letter_code
_entity_poly.pdbx_strand_id
1 'polypeptide(L)' 'MAMRNSRDPMYFQPREDVAAMVDGFDLVPPGLVNAPQWRPDPGVRNDQQGVHVAVGRKP' A
#
# COMPACT_ATOMS: atom_id res chain seq x y z
N MET A 1 -23.68 0.31 2.16
CA MET A 1 -22.41 -0.04 1.49
C MET A 1 -22.69 -0.25 0.00
N ALA A 2 -22.57 0.80 -0.82
CA ALA A 2 -23.04 0.82 -2.21
C ALA A 2 -22.22 -0.06 -3.19
N MET A 3 -21.06 -0.59 -2.78
CA MET A 3 -20.15 -1.32 -3.68
C MET A 3 -20.20 -2.85 -3.55
N ARG A 4 -20.99 -3.41 -2.63
CA ARG A 4 -20.98 -4.86 -2.33
C ARG A 4 -21.58 -5.72 -3.45
N ASN A 5 -22.45 -5.15 -4.29
CA ASN A 5 -23.07 -5.81 -5.46
C ASN A 5 -22.62 -5.19 -6.80
N SER A 6 -21.54 -4.39 -6.80
CA SER A 6 -20.95 -3.91 -8.05
C SER A 6 -20.29 -5.06 -8.79
N ARG A 7 -20.23 -4.99 -10.13
CA ARG A 7 -19.45 -5.93 -10.95
C ARG A 7 -17.95 -5.86 -10.63
N ASP A 8 -17.52 -4.74 -10.06
CA ASP A 8 -16.16 -4.49 -9.56
C ASP A 8 -16.24 -4.18 -8.05
N PRO A 9 -16.28 -5.21 -7.17
CA PRO A 9 -16.33 -5.00 -5.74
C PRO A 9 -14.98 -4.46 -5.25
N MET A 10 -15.03 -3.33 -4.55
CA MET A 10 -13.86 -2.71 -3.95
C MET A 10 -13.89 -2.94 -2.43
N TYR A 11 -12.82 -3.53 -1.90
CA TYR A 11 -12.65 -3.76 -0.48
C TYR A 11 -11.55 -2.84 0.04
N PHE A 12 -11.90 -1.95 0.96
CA PHE A 12 -10.89 -1.19 1.69
C PHE A 12 -10.26 -2.11 2.72
N GLN A 13 -8.96 -2.32 2.56
CA GLN A 13 -8.18 -3.15 3.45
C GLN A 13 -7.47 -2.27 4.49
N PRO A 14 -7.66 -2.53 5.80
CA PRO A 14 -6.90 -1.91 6.85
C PRO A 14 -5.39 -2.04 6.64
N ARG A 15 -4.63 -1.06 7.14
CA ARG A 15 -3.16 -1.05 7.00
C ARG A 15 -2.50 -2.28 7.65
N GLU A 16 -3.08 -2.79 8.74
CA GLU A 16 -2.61 -3.99 9.45
C GLU A 16 -2.70 -5.26 8.58
N ASP A 17 -3.80 -5.42 7.84
CA ASP A 17 -3.97 -6.54 6.91
C ASP A 17 -2.95 -6.47 5.77
N VAL A 18 -2.64 -5.26 5.28
CA VAL A 18 -1.57 -5.08 4.27
C VAL A 18 -0.20 -5.39 4.85
N ALA A 19 0.05 -5.02 6.12
CA ALA A 19 1.30 -5.35 6.81
C ALA A 19 1.48 -6.87 6.97
N ALA A 20 0.40 -7.60 7.26
CA ALA A 20 0.42 -9.06 7.36
C ALA A 20 0.79 -9.75 6.03
N MET A 21 0.46 -9.16 4.87
CA MET A 21 0.79 -9.72 3.56
C MET A 21 2.31 -9.73 3.27
N VAL A 22 3.04 -8.81 3.90
CA VAL A 22 4.50 -8.67 3.73
C VAL A 22 5.27 -9.12 4.97
N ASP A 23 4.59 -9.82 5.89
CA ASP A 23 5.23 -10.43 7.05
C ASP A 23 6.24 -11.50 6.61
N GLY A 24 7.38 -11.57 7.29
CA GLY A 24 8.49 -12.46 6.95
C GLY A 24 9.36 -12.05 5.76
N PHE A 25 9.11 -10.88 5.14
CA PHE A 25 10.02 -10.30 4.15
C PHE A 25 10.91 -9.22 4.77
N ASP A 26 12.13 -9.10 4.24
CA ASP A 26 13.01 -7.98 4.58
C ASP A 26 12.56 -6.73 3.83
N LEU A 27 11.82 -5.86 4.51
CA LEU A 27 11.27 -4.65 3.90
C LEU A 27 12.37 -3.65 3.52
N VAL A 28 12.36 -3.26 2.25
CA VAL A 28 13.25 -2.21 1.74
C VAL A 28 12.76 -0.86 2.28
N PRO A 29 13.66 0.02 2.78
CA PRO A 29 13.27 1.36 3.19
C PRO A 29 12.60 2.14 2.04
N PRO A 30 11.47 2.84 2.30
CA PRO A 30 10.89 3.21 3.61
C PRO A 30 9.93 2.20 4.28
N GLY A 31 9.76 0.97 3.77
CA GLY A 31 8.80 -0.01 4.27
C GLY A 31 7.36 0.22 3.77
N LEU A 32 6.35 -0.07 4.59
CA LEU A 32 4.94 0.10 4.21
C LEU A 32 4.53 1.58 4.29
N VAL A 33 4.30 2.24 3.16
CA VAL A 33 3.91 3.67 3.07
C VAL A 33 2.75 3.87 2.10
N ASN A 34 2.24 5.10 1.96
CA ASN A 34 1.31 5.39 0.87
C ASN A 34 2.07 5.43 -0.46
N ALA A 35 1.43 5.00 -1.54
CA ALA A 35 2.07 4.83 -2.86
C ALA A 35 2.87 6.07 -3.32
N PRO A 36 2.37 7.31 -3.19
CA PRO A 36 3.14 8.50 -3.59
C PRO A 36 4.36 8.80 -2.73
N GLN A 37 4.43 8.25 -1.52
CA GLN A 37 5.54 8.46 -0.58
C GLN A 37 6.69 7.47 -0.80
N TRP A 38 6.48 6.45 -1.64
CA TRP A 38 7.51 5.47 -1.95
C TRP A 38 8.47 6.02 -3.01
N ARG A 39 9.66 6.45 -2.55
CA ARG A 39 10.77 6.96 -3.38
C ARG A 39 10.28 7.90 -4.50
N PRO A 40 9.62 9.02 -4.15
CA PRO A 40 9.05 9.92 -5.13
C PRO A 40 10.14 10.54 -6.00
N ASP A 41 9.82 10.71 -7.29
CA ASP A 41 10.65 11.51 -8.18
C ASP A 41 10.58 13.00 -7.79
N PRO A 42 11.64 13.79 -8.06
CA PRO A 42 11.64 15.22 -7.79
C PRO A 42 10.46 15.94 -8.47
N GLY A 43 9.73 16.76 -7.70
CA GLY A 43 8.59 17.54 -8.20
C GLY A 43 7.25 16.79 -8.22
N VAL A 44 7.21 15.51 -7.83
CA VAL A 44 5.96 14.75 -7.70
C VAL A 44 5.28 15.05 -6.37
N ARG A 45 3.97 15.31 -6.40
CA ARG A 45 3.15 15.47 -5.20
C ARG A 45 3.04 14.12 -4.48
N ASN A 46 3.34 14.10 -3.18
CA ASN A 46 3.37 12.89 -2.36
C ASN A 46 2.39 12.91 -1.17
N ASP A 47 1.39 13.79 -1.22
CA ASP A 47 0.38 14.02 -0.19
C ASP A 47 -0.87 13.12 -0.31
N GLN A 48 -1.00 12.37 -1.41
CA GLN A 48 -2.18 11.52 -1.63
C GLN A 48 -2.13 10.24 -0.79
N GLN A 49 -3.27 9.92 -0.17
CA GLN A 49 -3.47 8.76 0.69
C GLN A 49 -4.48 7.78 0.07
N GLY A 50 -4.56 6.56 0.60
CA GLY A 50 -5.61 5.59 0.24
C GLY A 50 -5.12 4.41 -0.59
N VAL A 51 -3.85 4.40 -0.98
CA VAL A 51 -3.19 3.25 -1.61
C VAL A 51 -1.89 2.99 -0.86
N HIS A 52 -1.73 1.77 -0.34
CA HIS A 52 -0.54 1.35 0.39
C HIS A 52 0.43 0.62 -0.55
N VAL A 53 1.73 0.77 -0.30
CA VAL A 53 2.81 0.05 -1.00
C VAL A 53 3.88 -0.40 -0.01
N ALA A 54 4.41 -1.60 -0.24
CA ALA A 54 5.58 -2.12 0.45
C ALA A 54 6.40 -2.96 -0.55
N VAL A 55 7.73 -2.94 -0.40
CA VAL A 55 8.64 -3.78 -1.18
C VAL A 55 9.50 -4.58 -0.21
N GLY A 56 9.41 -5.91 -0.29
CA GLY A 56 10.17 -6.83 0.53
C GLY A 56 11.11 -7.69 -0.29
N ARG A 57 12.28 -8.00 0.25
CA ARG A 57 13.15 -9.06 -0.27
C ARG A 57 12.79 -10.37 0.43
N LYS A 58 12.70 -11.44 -0.35
CA LYS A 58 12.55 -12.79 0.21
C LYS A 58 13.91 -13.23 0.78
N PRO A 59 13.96 -13.80 1.98
CA PRO A 59 15.18 -14.40 2.53
C PRO A 59 15.71 -15.54 1.64
#